data_AF-X1TTT9-F1
#
_entry.id   AF-X1TTT9-F1
#
_cell.length_a   1.000
_cell.length_b   1.000
_cell.length_c   1.000
_cell.angle_alpha   90.00
_cell.angle_beta   90.00
_cell.angle_gamma   90.00
#
_symmetry.space_group_name_H-M   'P 1'
#
loop_
_entity.id
_entity.type
_entity.pdbx_description
1 polymer ?
#
loop_
_entity_poly.entity_id
_entity_poly.type
_entity_poly.pdbx_seq_one_letter_code
_entity_poly.pdbx_strand_id
1 'polypeptide(L)'
;MSGAYPKGKRYPEIDAEDITSGILALARLSGLTKDQLAAAAGLLLTQMETAVCSETEAKSYVTREFFVPVTYGTLMGEDAAHPVAILTNANDKAFIAFGVPHDYTSMIAADVIVIPKDTLPAVDWSIYTKYGALAESYIIHEEVDMTTTYDVISNILFAVDIRGLLTSLLADDYVGVEFRIRTADHDVNVLGVRFKYS
;
A
#
# COMPACT_ATOMS: atom_id res chain seq x y z
N MET A 1 -64.96 -62.18 8.68
CA MET A 1 -64.55 -60.84 8.18
C MET A 1 -63.26 -60.44 8.90
N SER A 2 -62.15 -60.33 8.18
CA SER A 2 -60.92 -59.68 8.65
C SER A 2 -60.12 -59.32 7.40
N GLY A 3 -59.91 -58.02 7.18
CA GLY A 3 -59.36 -57.46 5.94
C GLY A 3 -57.84 -57.56 5.89
N ALA A 4 -57.31 -58.01 4.75
CA ALA A 4 -55.89 -57.93 4.44
C ALA A 4 -55.58 -56.56 3.81
N TYR A 5 -54.74 -55.77 4.48
CA TYR A 5 -54.10 -54.60 3.86
C TYR A 5 -53.05 -55.07 2.84
N PRO A 6 -53.00 -54.52 1.62
CA PRO A 6 -51.96 -54.87 0.66
C PRO A 6 -50.62 -54.33 1.18
N LYS A 7 -49.69 -55.26 1.49
CA LYS A 7 -48.30 -54.96 1.80
C LYS A 7 -47.72 -54.14 0.64
N GLY A 8 -47.25 -52.93 0.97
CA GLY A 8 -46.59 -52.03 0.03
C GLY A 8 -45.48 -52.74 -0.75
N LYS A 9 -45.31 -52.35 -2.01
CA LYS A 9 -44.23 -52.82 -2.89
C LYS A 9 -42.88 -52.54 -2.21
N ARG A 10 -42.32 -53.56 -1.54
CA ARG A 10 -40.91 -53.59 -1.15
C ARG A 10 -40.12 -53.63 -2.45
N TYR A 11 -39.15 -52.73 -2.59
CA TYR A 11 -38.13 -52.86 -3.62
C TYR A 11 -37.49 -54.26 -3.48
N PRO A 12 -37.32 -55.02 -4.58
CA PRO A 12 -36.67 -56.32 -4.53
C PRO A 12 -35.28 -56.17 -3.89
N GLU A 13 -34.93 -57.21 -3.15
CA GLU A 13 -33.84 -57.34 -2.18
C GLU A 13 -32.53 -56.69 -2.65
N ILE A 14 -31.98 -55.80 -1.80
CA ILE A 14 -30.57 -55.45 -1.82
C ILE A 14 -29.90 -56.46 -0.88
N ASP A 15 -29.06 -57.36 -1.41
CA ASP A 15 -28.32 -58.32 -0.58
C ASP A 15 -27.05 -57.66 0.00
N ALA A 16 -26.59 -58.13 1.17
CA ALA A 16 -25.33 -57.74 1.77
C ALA A 16 -24.13 -58.05 0.85
N GLU A 17 -24.23 -59.09 0.01
CA GLU A 17 -23.24 -59.42 -1.02
C GLU A 17 -23.13 -58.35 -2.12
N ASP A 18 -24.21 -57.65 -2.46
CA ASP A 18 -24.18 -56.56 -3.44
C ASP A 18 -23.45 -55.32 -2.90
N ILE A 19 -23.45 -55.15 -1.57
CA ILE A 19 -22.76 -54.06 -0.87
C ILE A 19 -21.25 -54.35 -0.78
N THR A 20 -20.85 -55.59 -0.47
CA THR A 20 -19.43 -55.98 -0.34
C THR A 20 -18.75 -56.24 -1.68
N SER A 21 -19.47 -56.64 -2.72
CA SER A 21 -18.93 -56.86 -4.08
C SER A 21 -18.69 -55.58 -4.89
N GLY A 22 -19.16 -54.42 -4.41
CA GLY A 22 -19.03 -53.15 -5.12
C GLY A 22 -20.02 -52.96 -6.29
N ILE A 23 -20.90 -53.93 -6.54
CA ILE A 23 -21.97 -53.83 -7.56
C ILE A 23 -22.91 -52.65 -7.23
N LEU A 24 -23.23 -52.46 -5.95
CA LEU A 24 -24.06 -51.33 -5.50
C LEU A 24 -23.36 -49.97 -5.70
N ALA A 25 -22.04 -49.92 -5.59
CA ALA A 25 -21.24 -48.72 -5.83
C ALA A 25 -21.19 -48.38 -7.33
N LEU A 26 -21.04 -49.38 -8.19
CA LEU A 26 -21.04 -49.21 -9.65
C LEU A 26 -22.42 -48.78 -10.17
N ALA A 27 -23.50 -49.36 -9.65
CA ALA A 27 -24.88 -48.99 -9.97
C ALA A 27 -25.18 -47.53 -9.56
N ARG A 28 -24.71 -47.11 -8.37
CA ARG A 28 -24.82 -45.72 -7.91
C ARG A 28 -24.02 -44.74 -8.77
N LEU A 29 -22.86 -45.17 -9.29
CA LEU A 29 -22.06 -44.37 -10.21
C LEU A 29 -22.75 -44.20 -11.57
N SER A 30 -23.39 -45.27 -12.08
CA SER A 30 -24.15 -45.25 -13.34
C SER A 30 -25.46 -44.46 -13.27
N GLY A 31 -25.97 -44.21 -12.05
CA GLY A 31 -27.18 -43.44 -11.79
C GLY A 31 -26.94 -41.94 -11.60
N LEU A 32 -25.69 -41.47 -11.65
CA LEU A 32 -25.40 -40.04 -11.61
C LEU A 32 -25.91 -39.38 -12.90
N THR A 33 -26.87 -38.46 -12.75
CA THR A 33 -27.38 -37.70 -13.89
C THR A 33 -26.39 -36.61 -14.30
N LYS A 34 -26.52 -36.13 -15.55
CA LYS A 34 -25.76 -34.96 -16.02
C LYS A 34 -25.98 -33.74 -15.11
N ASP A 35 -27.19 -33.59 -14.56
CA ASP A 35 -27.53 -32.48 -13.66
C ASP A 35 -26.83 -32.60 -12.30
N GLN A 36 -26.70 -33.82 -11.76
CA GLN A 36 -25.94 -34.06 -10.53
C GLN A 36 -24.45 -33.80 -10.73
N LEU A 37 -23.91 -34.19 -11.88
CA LEU A 37 -22.52 -33.88 -12.23
C LEU A 37 -22.31 -32.38 -12.46
N ALA A 38 -23.24 -31.70 -13.14
CA ALA A 38 -23.20 -30.26 -13.36
C ALA A 38 -23.31 -29.47 -12.05
N ALA A 39 -24.17 -29.90 -11.12
CA ALA A 39 -24.29 -29.30 -9.79
C ALA A 39 -22.99 -29.47 -8.98
N ALA A 40 -22.38 -30.66 -9.01
CA ALA A 40 -21.10 -30.91 -8.34
C ALA A 40 -19.94 -30.10 -8.97
N ALA A 41 -19.91 -29.98 -10.29
CA ALA A 41 -18.94 -29.16 -11.00
C ALA A 41 -19.11 -27.67 -10.69
N GLY A 42 -20.36 -27.19 -10.56
CA GLY A 42 -20.66 -25.82 -10.14
C GLY A 42 -20.19 -25.53 -8.72
N LEU A 43 -20.40 -26.46 -7.78
CA LEU A 43 -19.89 -26.33 -6.40
C LEU A 43 -18.36 -26.27 -6.35
N LEU A 44 -17.67 -27.10 -7.15
CA LEU A 44 -16.21 -27.08 -7.24
C LEU A 44 -15.71 -25.75 -7.80
N LEU A 45 -16.37 -25.24 -8.85
CA LEU A 45 -16.04 -23.93 -9.43
C LEU A 45 -16.23 -22.80 -8.41
N THR A 46 -17.34 -22.79 -7.68
CA THR A 46 -17.59 -21.79 -6.62
C THR A 46 -16.55 -21.87 -5.49
N GLN A 47 -16.12 -23.08 -5.10
CA GLN A 47 -15.07 -23.26 -4.10
C GLN A 47 -13.71 -22.74 -4.60
N MET A 48 -13.38 -23.00 -5.87
CA MET A 48 -12.16 -22.47 -6.50
C MET A 48 -12.21 -20.95 -6.63
N GLU A 49 -13.33 -20.37 -7.07
CA GLU A 49 -13.53 -18.92 -7.13
C GLU A 49 -13.40 -18.28 -5.73
N THR A 50 -14.00 -18.90 -4.71
CA THR A 50 -13.90 -18.43 -3.33
C THR A 50 -12.46 -18.53 -2.80
N ALA A 51 -11.75 -19.63 -3.08
CA ALA A 51 -10.35 -19.82 -2.69
C ALA A 51 -9.43 -18.78 -3.35
N VAL A 52 -9.59 -18.57 -4.67
CA VAL A 52 -8.81 -17.57 -5.42
C VAL A 52 -9.10 -16.14 -4.94
N CYS A 53 -10.36 -15.82 -4.65
CA CYS A 53 -10.71 -14.53 -4.05
C CYS A 53 -10.08 -14.36 -2.65
N SER A 54 -10.06 -15.41 -1.83
CA SER A 54 -9.48 -15.36 -0.49
C SER A 54 -7.96 -15.20 -0.47
N GLU A 55 -7.25 -15.78 -1.44
CA GLU A 55 -5.80 -15.62 -1.57
C GLU A 55 -5.42 -14.23 -2.09
N THR A 56 -6.27 -13.63 -2.92
CA THR A 56 -6.06 -12.26 -3.45
C THR A 56 -6.29 -11.20 -2.37
N GLU A 57 -7.22 -11.40 -1.45
CA GLU A 57 -7.47 -10.51 -0.30
C GLU A 57 -6.49 -10.73 0.88
N ALA A 58 -5.79 -11.87 0.94
CA ALA A 58 -4.84 -12.19 2.00
C ALA A 58 -3.45 -11.55 1.83
N LYS A 59 -3.20 -10.77 0.76
CA LYS A 59 -2.03 -9.88 0.69
C LYS A 59 -2.29 -8.70 1.62
N SER A 60 -2.13 -8.94 2.92
CA SER A 60 -2.13 -7.91 3.95
C SER A 60 -1.15 -6.82 3.50
N TYR A 61 -1.69 -5.64 3.19
CA TYR A 61 -0.90 -4.44 2.92
C TYR A 61 -0.25 -4.03 4.24
N VAL A 62 0.85 -4.70 4.59
CA VAL A 62 1.63 -4.36 5.76
C VAL A 62 2.14 -2.96 5.55
N THR A 63 1.57 -2.04 6.31
CA THR A 63 1.98 -0.65 6.32
C THR A 63 3.39 -0.58 6.88
N ARG A 64 4.32 -0.09 6.06
CA ARG A 64 5.72 0.12 6.40
C ARG A 64 6.02 1.61 6.39
N GLU A 65 7.02 1.99 7.19
CA GLU A 65 7.41 3.37 7.36
C GLU A 65 8.92 3.45 7.57
N PHE A 66 9.55 4.46 6.98
CA PHE A 66 10.93 4.81 7.28
C PHE A 66 11.10 6.33 7.31
N PHE A 67 12.21 6.76 7.90
CA PHE A 67 12.62 8.15 7.95
C PHE A 67 14.03 8.27 7.42
N VAL A 68 14.26 9.26 6.56
CA VAL A 68 15.59 9.59 6.03
C VAL A 68 15.94 11.01 6.47
N PRO A 69 17.03 11.20 7.23
CA PRO A 69 17.44 12.53 7.65
C PRO A 69 17.88 13.35 6.44
N VAL A 70 17.88 14.67 6.62
CA VAL A 70 18.46 15.59 5.66
C VAL A 70 19.92 15.23 5.36
N THR A 71 20.27 15.16 4.08
CA THR A 71 21.58 14.69 3.63
C THR A 71 22.53 15.84 3.32
N TYR A 72 21.97 16.99 2.94
CA TYR A 72 22.73 18.21 2.66
C TYR A 72 21.84 19.45 2.84
N GLY A 73 22.44 20.57 3.18
CA GLY A 73 21.77 21.85 3.29
C GLY A 73 22.75 22.98 3.06
N THR A 74 22.21 24.17 2.81
CA THR A 74 23.05 25.39 2.67
C THR A 74 23.85 25.62 3.94
N LEU A 75 23.19 25.45 5.09
CA LEU A 75 23.82 25.34 6.40
C LEU A 75 23.30 24.06 7.08
N MET A 76 24.22 23.22 7.55
CA MET A 76 23.90 22.08 8.41
C MET A 76 24.13 22.47 9.86
N GLY A 77 23.31 21.93 10.77
CA GLY A 77 23.44 22.18 12.19
C GLY A 77 22.57 21.22 13.01
N GLU A 78 22.19 21.67 14.20
CA GLU A 78 21.33 20.93 15.10
C GLU A 78 20.20 21.80 15.63
N ASP A 79 19.08 21.17 15.93
CA ASP A 79 17.98 21.74 16.69
C ASP A 79 17.69 20.85 17.89
N ALA A 80 18.01 21.35 19.09
CA ALA A 80 18.19 20.54 20.28
C ALA A 80 19.15 19.36 20.05
N ALA A 81 18.63 18.16 19.77
CA ALA A 81 19.42 16.95 19.52
C ALA A 81 19.17 16.35 18.13
N HIS A 82 18.47 17.08 17.25
CA HIS A 82 18.16 16.63 15.90
C HIS A 82 19.15 17.26 14.90
N PRO A 83 19.82 16.46 14.05
CA PRO A 83 20.57 17.00 12.93
C PRO A 83 19.58 17.59 11.91
N VAL A 84 19.85 18.83 11.48
CA VAL A 84 18.96 19.59 10.60
C VAL A 84 19.74 20.38 9.56
N ALA A 85 19.07 20.75 8.48
CA ALA A 85 19.46 21.88 7.65
C ALA A 85 18.77 23.13 8.18
N ILE A 86 19.52 24.20 8.38
CA ILE A 86 19.05 25.48 8.89
C ILE A 86 18.84 26.42 7.70
N LEU A 87 17.61 26.86 7.48
CA LEU A 87 17.23 27.73 6.36
C LEU A 87 16.72 29.05 6.95
N THR A 88 17.47 30.14 6.74
CA THR A 88 17.13 31.48 7.29
C THR A 88 17.13 32.57 6.23
N ASN A 89 17.80 32.36 5.10
CA ASN A 89 17.87 33.33 4.01
C ASN A 89 17.07 32.84 2.80
N ALA A 90 16.50 33.78 2.05
CA ALA A 90 15.82 33.47 0.80
C ALA A 90 16.75 32.65 -0.14
N ASN A 91 16.22 31.54 -0.66
CA ASN A 91 16.91 30.51 -1.44
C ASN A 91 17.87 29.60 -0.66
N ASP A 92 17.86 29.61 0.67
CA ASP A 92 18.45 28.50 1.43
C ASP A 92 17.70 27.21 1.11
N LYS A 93 18.46 26.13 1.04
CA LYS A 93 17.99 24.82 0.57
C LYS A 93 18.38 23.72 1.54
N ALA A 94 17.49 22.74 1.67
CA ALA A 94 17.75 21.41 2.22
C ALA A 94 17.53 20.37 1.12
N PHE A 95 18.34 19.33 1.13
CA PHE A 95 18.26 18.20 0.21
C PHE A 95 18.18 16.91 1.00
N ILE A 96 17.23 16.06 0.59
CA ILE A 96 17.07 14.70 1.08
C ILE A 96 17.08 13.77 -0.12
N ALA A 97 17.77 12.62 0.00
CA ALA A 97 17.75 11.60 -1.03
C ALA A 97 17.44 10.24 -0.41
N PHE A 98 16.53 9.49 -1.02
CA PHE A 98 16.15 8.15 -0.55
C PHE A 98 15.80 7.22 -1.71
N GLY A 99 15.90 5.91 -1.49
CA GLY A 99 15.43 4.90 -2.42
C GLY A 99 14.05 4.41 -2.02
N VAL A 100 13.14 4.25 -2.99
CA VAL A 100 11.84 3.62 -2.78
C VAL A 100 12.06 2.12 -2.60
N PRO A 101 11.56 1.50 -1.52
CA PRO A 101 11.75 0.08 -1.29
C PRO A 101 11.22 -0.80 -2.43
N HIS A 102 11.90 -1.90 -2.71
CA HIS A 102 11.51 -2.85 -3.75
C HIS A 102 10.11 -3.45 -3.56
N ASP A 103 9.62 -3.50 -2.31
CA ASP A 103 8.29 -4.01 -1.97
C ASP A 103 7.21 -2.90 -1.92
N TYR A 104 7.51 -1.69 -2.39
CA TYR A 104 6.55 -0.61 -2.56
C TYR A 104 5.44 -0.98 -3.57
N THR A 105 4.19 -0.88 -3.13
CA THR A 105 3.00 -1.02 -3.99
C THR A 105 2.22 0.28 -4.09
N SER A 106 2.06 0.99 -2.96
CA SER A 106 1.38 2.29 -2.96
C SER A 106 1.89 3.21 -1.84
N MET A 107 1.86 4.51 -2.12
CA MET A 107 2.21 5.55 -1.16
C MET A 107 1.02 5.86 -0.24
N ILE A 108 1.25 5.83 1.07
CA ILE A 108 0.29 6.21 2.11
C ILE A 108 0.55 7.65 2.57
N ALA A 109 1.82 7.97 2.86
CA ALA A 109 2.28 9.29 3.26
C ALA A 109 3.71 9.56 2.74
N ALA A 110 3.98 10.79 2.36
CA ALA A 110 5.32 11.27 2.08
C ALA A 110 5.37 12.72 2.57
N ASP A 111 6.10 12.94 3.65
CA ASP A 111 6.11 14.21 4.37
C ASP A 111 7.55 14.70 4.57
N VAL A 112 7.84 15.95 4.24
CA VAL A 112 9.07 16.63 4.73
C VAL A 112 8.79 17.09 6.16
N ILE A 113 9.60 16.64 7.10
CA ILE A 113 9.47 16.99 8.51
C ILE A 113 10.34 18.21 8.80
N VAL A 114 9.72 19.26 9.34
CA VAL A 114 10.37 20.54 9.63
C VAL A 114 10.05 21.05 11.03
N ILE A 115 10.88 21.97 11.53
CA ILE A 115 10.67 22.76 12.74
C ILE A 115 10.68 24.24 12.35
N PRO A 116 9.52 24.90 12.26
CA PRO A 116 9.41 26.34 12.02
C PRO A 116 10.06 27.12 13.17
N LYS A 117 10.75 28.22 12.86
CA LYS A 117 11.36 29.07 13.89
C LYS A 117 10.42 30.11 14.47
N ASP A 118 9.46 30.55 13.67
CA ASP A 118 8.46 31.53 14.04
C ASP A 118 7.04 30.97 13.87
N THR A 119 6.10 31.56 14.61
CA THR A 119 4.66 31.33 14.41
C THR A 119 4.17 32.31 13.36
N LEU A 120 3.97 31.83 12.13
CA LEU A 120 3.64 32.66 10.98
C LEU A 120 2.50 32.04 10.18
N PRO A 121 1.53 32.84 9.71
CA PRO A 121 0.59 32.40 8.71
C PRO A 121 1.22 32.47 7.31
N ALA A 122 0.70 31.66 6.38
CA ALA A 122 1.02 31.70 4.95
C ALA A 122 2.51 31.68 4.60
N VAL A 123 3.29 30.86 5.29
CA VAL A 123 4.72 30.66 5.00
C VAL A 123 4.90 30.01 3.64
N ASP A 124 5.65 30.69 2.76
CA ASP A 124 5.98 30.25 1.40
C ASP A 124 7.29 29.43 1.39
N TRP A 125 7.11 28.11 1.34
CA TRP A 125 8.17 27.15 1.12
C TRP A 125 7.91 26.43 -0.20
N SER A 126 8.98 26.22 -0.97
CA SER A 126 8.91 25.51 -2.24
C SER A 126 9.60 24.17 -2.16
N ILE A 127 9.06 23.21 -2.91
CA ILE A 127 9.51 21.83 -2.93
C ILE A 127 9.74 21.43 -4.37
N TYR A 128 10.88 20.81 -4.63
CA TYR A 128 11.23 20.27 -5.93
C TYR A 128 11.58 18.79 -5.76
N THR A 129 11.01 17.93 -6.58
CA THR A 129 11.30 16.49 -6.58
C THR A 129 11.92 16.10 -7.91
N LYS A 130 12.89 15.19 -7.85
CA LYS A 130 13.53 14.56 -9.00
C LYS A 130 13.68 13.10 -8.72
N TYR A 131 13.19 12.24 -9.60
CA TYR A 131 13.26 10.81 -9.38
C TYR A 131 13.31 9.99 -10.67
N GLY A 132 13.85 8.78 -10.54
CA GLY A 132 13.95 7.76 -11.58
C GLY A 132 14.64 6.50 -11.06
N ALA A 133 14.51 5.41 -11.80
CA ALA A 133 15.08 4.13 -11.42
C ALA A 133 16.55 4.00 -11.87
N LEU A 134 17.20 2.91 -11.45
CA LEU A 134 18.52 2.55 -11.95
C LEU A 134 18.51 2.39 -13.48
N ALA A 135 19.52 2.93 -14.15
CA ALA A 135 19.64 2.99 -15.61
C ALA A 135 18.65 3.93 -16.33
N GLU A 136 17.88 4.72 -15.59
CA GLU A 136 17.10 5.83 -16.14
C GLU A 136 17.78 7.18 -15.92
N SER A 137 17.25 8.22 -16.54
CA SER A 137 17.64 9.58 -16.19
C SER A 137 17.15 9.90 -14.78
N TYR A 138 18.01 10.42 -13.90
CA TYR A 138 17.65 10.79 -12.53
C TYR A 138 16.62 11.95 -12.43
N ILE A 139 16.28 12.55 -13.57
CA ILE A 139 15.30 13.62 -13.74
C ILE A 139 14.19 13.24 -14.71
N ILE A 140 13.98 11.93 -14.97
CA ILE A 140 12.92 11.48 -15.86
C ILE A 140 11.54 11.94 -15.34
N HIS A 141 11.40 12.01 -14.02
CA HIS A 141 10.31 12.70 -13.35
C HIS A 141 10.85 13.91 -12.58
N GLU A 142 10.29 15.09 -12.87
CA GLU A 142 10.58 16.35 -12.18
C GLU A 142 9.26 17.06 -11.90
N GLU A 143 8.99 17.32 -10.62
CA GLU A 143 7.76 17.98 -10.17
C GLU A 143 8.12 19.10 -9.18
N VAL A 144 7.26 20.12 -9.10
CA VAL A 144 7.51 21.28 -8.24
C VAL A 144 6.22 21.82 -7.63
N ASP A 145 6.31 22.20 -6.35
CA ASP A 145 5.35 23.10 -5.71
C ASP A 145 6.05 24.41 -5.34
N MET A 146 5.51 25.52 -5.84
CA MET A 146 6.00 26.88 -5.56
C MET A 146 4.90 27.81 -5.03
N THR A 147 3.71 27.26 -4.75
CA THR A 147 2.50 28.06 -4.52
C THR A 147 1.81 27.74 -3.22
N THR A 148 2.01 26.54 -2.68
CA THR A 148 1.42 26.17 -1.40
C THR A 148 2.05 26.98 -0.27
N THR A 149 1.19 27.48 0.62
CA THR A 149 1.61 28.17 1.83
C THR A 149 1.12 27.43 3.07
N TYR A 150 1.83 27.61 4.18
CA TYR A 150 1.59 26.86 5.41
C TYR A 150 1.38 27.80 6.60
N ASP A 151 0.37 27.51 7.42
CA ASP A 151 0.21 28.15 8.72
C ASP A 151 0.95 27.32 9.76
N VAL A 152 1.96 27.92 10.39
CA VAL A 152 2.92 27.20 11.24
C VAL A 152 3.02 27.80 12.63
N ILE A 153 3.42 26.97 13.58
CA ILE A 153 3.67 27.36 14.97
C ILE A 153 5.14 27.10 15.27
N SER A 154 5.80 28.09 15.87
CA SER A 154 7.22 27.98 16.23
C SER A 154 7.50 26.74 17.09
N ASN A 155 8.62 26.08 16.80
CA ASN A 155 9.17 24.98 17.58
C ASN A 155 8.25 23.74 17.73
N ILE A 156 7.32 23.53 16.80
CA ILE A 156 6.50 22.31 16.71
C ILE A 156 6.85 21.58 15.41
N LEU A 157 7.02 20.25 15.49
CA LEU A 157 7.21 19.42 14.30
C LEU A 157 6.02 19.58 13.36
N PHE A 158 6.31 19.98 12.13
CA PHE A 158 5.33 20.18 11.08
C PHE A 158 5.63 19.24 9.91
N ALA A 159 4.59 18.62 9.37
CA ALA A 159 4.67 17.70 8.25
C ALA A 159 4.18 18.39 6.99
N VAL A 160 5.07 18.53 6.02
CA VAL A 160 4.76 19.10 4.71
C VAL A 160 4.51 17.96 3.73
N ASP A 161 3.26 17.77 3.33
CA ASP A 161 2.85 16.70 2.40
C ASP A 161 3.44 16.94 1.00
N ILE A 162 4.19 15.96 0.50
CA ILE A 162 4.81 15.97 -0.83
C ILE A 162 4.26 14.90 -1.76
N ARG A 163 3.19 14.19 -1.38
CA ARG A 163 2.60 13.11 -2.20
C ARG A 163 2.16 13.61 -3.59
N GLY A 164 1.68 14.84 -3.66
CA GLY A 164 1.27 15.48 -4.92
C GLY A 164 2.42 15.72 -5.90
N LEU A 165 3.67 15.58 -5.46
CA LEU A 165 4.90 15.76 -6.24
C LEU A 165 5.61 14.43 -6.60
N LEU A 166 4.98 13.30 -6.24
CA LEU A 166 5.53 11.95 -6.42
C LEU A 166 4.50 11.09 -7.16
N THR A 167 3.90 11.64 -8.22
CA THR A 167 2.73 11.05 -8.88
C THR A 167 3.05 9.80 -9.71
N SER A 168 4.28 9.68 -10.21
CA SER A 168 4.74 8.57 -11.05
C SER A 168 5.71 7.64 -10.31
N LEU A 169 5.72 7.70 -8.97
CA LEU A 169 6.67 6.97 -8.14
C LEU A 169 6.47 5.46 -8.23
N LEU A 170 7.54 4.73 -8.53
CA LEU A 170 7.60 3.28 -8.60
C LEU A 170 8.56 2.71 -7.55
N ALA A 171 8.47 1.39 -7.33
CA ALA A 171 9.46 0.67 -6.53
C ALA A 171 10.85 0.78 -7.19
N ASP A 172 11.90 0.81 -6.36
CA ASP A 172 13.31 0.98 -6.78
C ASP A 172 13.68 2.35 -7.40
N ASP A 173 12.77 3.32 -7.42
CA ASP A 173 13.10 4.70 -7.76
C ASP A 173 14.04 5.33 -6.73
N TYR A 174 14.96 6.18 -7.20
CA TYR A 174 15.74 7.06 -6.33
C TYR A 174 15.16 8.47 -6.37
N VAL A 175 14.74 8.96 -5.22
CA VAL A 175 14.08 10.25 -5.06
C VAL A 175 15.04 11.26 -4.44
N GLY A 176 15.20 12.40 -5.10
CA GLY A 176 15.74 13.62 -4.53
C GLY A 176 14.62 14.60 -4.19
N VAL A 177 14.65 15.15 -2.99
CA VAL A 177 13.74 16.21 -2.51
C VAL A 177 14.58 17.43 -2.18
N GLU A 178 14.33 18.55 -2.85
CA GLU A 178 14.84 19.87 -2.47
C GLU A 178 13.72 20.65 -1.78
N PHE A 179 13.97 21.06 -0.54
CA PHE A 179 13.12 21.98 0.21
C PHE A 179 13.78 23.35 0.25
N ARG A 180 13.06 24.41 -0.10
CA ARG A 180 13.63 25.75 -0.25
C ARG A 180 12.72 26.81 0.38
N ILE A 181 13.30 27.75 1.12
CA ILE A 181 12.58 28.96 1.52
C ILE A 181 12.68 30.02 0.42
N ARG A 182 11.57 30.65 0.07
CA ARG A 182 11.52 31.67 -1.00
C ARG A 182 11.58 33.10 -0.50
N THR A 183 11.06 33.31 0.70
CA THR A 183 10.97 34.62 1.34
C THR A 183 11.90 34.60 2.54
N ALA A 184 12.64 35.69 2.76
CA ALA A 184 13.40 35.87 4.00
C ALA A 184 12.44 35.92 5.20
N ASP A 185 12.95 35.64 6.40
CA ASP A 185 12.18 35.64 7.64
C ASP A 185 11.10 34.52 7.72
N HIS A 186 11.16 33.54 6.81
CA HIS A 186 10.35 32.30 6.83
C HIS A 186 11.16 31.13 7.37
N ASP A 187 11.89 31.40 8.45
CA ASP A 187 12.96 30.57 8.99
C ASP A 187 12.46 29.19 9.43
N VAL A 188 13.22 28.16 9.04
CA VAL A 188 12.82 26.76 9.25
C VAL A 188 14.03 25.86 9.33
N ASN A 189 13.95 24.86 10.21
CA ASN A 189 14.90 23.75 10.26
C ASN A 189 14.29 22.51 9.62
N VAL A 190 14.97 21.92 8.63
CA VAL A 190 14.51 20.72 7.93
C VAL A 190 15.19 19.49 8.52
N LEU A 191 14.40 18.52 8.99
CA LEU A 191 14.92 17.29 9.62
C LEU A 191 15.16 16.19 8.62
N GLY A 192 14.24 16.00 7.67
CA GLY A 192 14.27 14.87 6.76
C GLY A 192 12.93 14.57 6.11
N VAL A 193 12.82 13.40 5.50
CA VAL A 193 11.59 12.89 4.89
C VAL A 193 11.11 11.66 5.65
N ARG A 194 9.83 11.66 5.97
CA ARG A 194 9.09 10.49 6.44
C ARG A 194 8.33 9.90 5.26
N PHE A 195 8.51 8.61 5.01
CA PHE A 195 7.83 7.91 3.92
C PHE A 195 7.11 6.67 4.45
N LYS A 196 5.82 6.56 4.12
CA LYS A 196 4.92 5.49 4.56
C LYS A 196 4.25 4.86 3.35
N TYR A 197 4.29 3.53 3.27
CA TYR A 197 3.83 2.78 2.10
C TYR A 197 3.27 1.42 2.47
N SER A 198 2.69 0.76 1.48
CA SER A 198 2.22 -0.63 1.55
C SER A 198 2.93 -1.51 0.53
#